data_AF-A0AAD7P846-F1
#
_entry.id   AF-A0AAD7P846-F1
#
_cell.length_a   1.000
_cell.length_b   1.000
_cell.length_c   1.000
_cell.angle_alpha   90.00
_cell.angle_beta   90.00
_cell.angle_gamma   90.00
#
_symmetry.space_group_name_H-M   'P 1'
#
loop_
_entity.id
_entity.type
_entity.pdbx_description
1 polymer ?
#
loop_
_entity_poly.entity_id
_entity_poly.type
_entity_poly.pdbx_seq_one_letter_code
_entity_poly.pdbx_strand_id
1 'polypeptide(L)'
;MASVSATCLNFQPSLKQPSKTYQATRSTNFSLGWARSTKFPSLRTTRFSISCSQAKPETLQKVCEIVRKQLALTPESELTPETKFSALGADSLDTVEIVMGLEEEFDINVEEESSENITTVQEAADLIEKLVQKKPQA
;
A
#
# COMPACT_ATOMS: atom_id res chain seq x y z
N MET A 1 -28.25 -19.72 -55.48
CA MET A 1 -28.47 -18.31 -55.11
C MET A 1 -28.47 -18.23 -53.58
N ALA A 2 -27.31 -18.02 -52.97
CA ALA A 2 -27.18 -17.84 -51.52
C ALA A 2 -27.03 -16.35 -51.23
N SER A 3 -27.90 -15.80 -50.38
CA SER A 3 -27.95 -14.38 -50.04
C SER A 3 -27.08 -14.09 -48.81
N VAL A 4 -26.34 -12.99 -48.88
CA VAL A 4 -25.48 -12.42 -47.85
C VAL A 4 -26.23 -11.26 -47.19
N SER A 5 -26.16 -11.11 -45.86
CA SER A 5 -26.30 -9.78 -45.24
C SER A 5 -25.73 -9.77 -43.82
N ALA A 6 -25.19 -8.62 -43.44
CA ALA A 6 -24.04 -8.45 -42.56
C ALA A 6 -24.37 -7.85 -41.18
N THR A 7 -23.40 -7.99 -40.27
CA THR A 7 -22.94 -7.03 -39.22
C THR A 7 -23.95 -6.21 -38.42
N CYS A 8 -23.88 -6.33 -37.08
CA CYS A 8 -23.92 -5.19 -36.14
C CYS A 8 -23.14 -5.56 -34.86
N LEU A 9 -22.08 -4.81 -34.55
CA LEU A 9 -21.33 -4.83 -33.29
C LEU A 9 -22.09 -3.99 -32.25
N ASN A 10 -22.24 -4.50 -31.02
CA ASN A 10 -22.82 -3.73 -29.91
C ASN A 10 -21.69 -3.12 -29.06
N PHE A 11 -21.59 -1.79 -29.07
CA PHE A 11 -20.63 -1.00 -28.30
C PHE A 11 -21.34 0.17 -27.57
N GLN A 12 -21.41 0.06 -26.23
CA GLN A 12 -21.49 1.11 -25.19
C GLN A 12 -22.60 2.20 -25.24
N PRO A 13 -22.78 3.09 -24.23
CA PRO A 13 -22.35 3.12 -22.81
C PRO A 13 -23.50 3.54 -21.84
N SER A 14 -23.17 3.82 -20.56
CA SER A 14 -23.59 5.05 -19.83
C SER A 14 -24.49 4.93 -18.57
N LEU A 15 -23.87 5.34 -17.45
CA LEU A 15 -24.33 6.26 -16.40
C LEU A 15 -25.50 5.93 -15.43
N LYS A 16 -25.12 6.08 -14.15
CA LYS A 16 -25.83 6.69 -13.00
C LYS A 16 -26.58 5.81 -12.00
N GLN A 17 -26.26 6.11 -10.74
CA GLN A 17 -26.74 5.62 -9.44
C GLN A 17 -28.16 6.18 -9.08
N PRO A 18 -28.60 6.24 -7.80
CA PRO A 18 -29.40 5.24 -7.09
C PRO A 18 -30.73 5.81 -6.52
N SER A 19 -31.72 4.98 -6.16
CA SER A 19 -32.70 5.36 -5.10
C SER A 19 -33.58 4.22 -4.58
N LYS A 20 -33.43 3.97 -3.27
CA LYS A 20 -34.39 3.51 -2.22
C LYS A 20 -35.74 2.91 -2.63
N THR A 21 -36.11 1.76 -2.03
CA THR A 21 -37.38 1.51 -1.31
C THR A 21 -37.36 0.11 -0.68
N TYR A 22 -37.31 0.01 0.65
CA TYR A 22 -37.91 -1.11 1.38
C TYR A 22 -38.53 -0.58 2.66
N GLN A 23 -39.85 -0.75 2.76
CA GLN A 23 -40.62 -0.42 3.96
C GLN A 23 -40.40 -1.52 5.01
N ALA A 24 -40.26 -1.13 6.27
CA ALA A 24 -40.45 -2.02 7.41
C ALA A 24 -41.10 -1.25 8.55
N THR A 25 -42.38 -1.51 8.74
CA THR A 25 -43.19 -1.06 9.87
C THR A 25 -42.90 -1.93 11.09
N ARG A 26 -42.49 -1.34 12.23
CA ARG A 26 -42.83 -1.91 13.55
C ARG A 26 -42.83 -0.87 14.67
N SER A 27 -44.07 -0.56 15.06
CA SER A 27 -44.62 -0.02 16.29
C SER A 27 -43.72 0.15 17.54
N THR A 28 -43.69 1.41 18.00
CA THR A 28 -44.01 1.88 19.38
C THR A 28 -43.21 1.38 20.58
N ASN A 29 -42.35 2.25 21.12
CA ASN A 29 -42.55 2.98 22.40
C ASN A 29 -41.20 3.45 22.95
N PHE A 30 -40.87 4.74 22.81
CA PHE A 30 -39.86 5.33 23.67
C PHE A 30 -40.27 6.76 24.05
N SER A 31 -40.44 6.93 25.36
CA SER A 31 -41.02 8.06 26.03
C SER A 31 -40.20 9.33 25.84
N LEU A 32 -40.89 10.44 25.57
CA LEU A 32 -40.34 11.80 25.67
C LEU A 32 -39.98 12.10 27.13
N GLY A 33 -38.67 12.21 27.41
CA GLY A 33 -38.14 12.77 28.64
C GLY A 33 -37.19 13.93 28.32
N TRP A 34 -37.69 15.16 28.40
CA TRP A 34 -36.88 16.37 28.33
C TRP A 34 -36.08 16.53 29.63
N ALA A 35 -34.76 16.35 29.58
CA ALA A 35 -33.88 16.71 30.69
C ALA A 35 -32.53 17.26 30.19
N ARG A 36 -32.41 18.59 30.34
CA ARG A 36 -31.23 19.41 30.65
C ARG A 36 -29.83 18.78 30.54
N SER A 37 -29.03 19.43 29.68
CA SER A 37 -27.63 19.84 29.91
C SER A 37 -26.71 18.85 30.64
N THR A 38 -25.79 18.25 29.90
CA THR A 38 -24.39 18.14 30.30
C THR A 38 -23.54 17.84 29.06
N LYS A 39 -22.68 18.81 28.74
CA LYS A 39 -21.48 18.74 27.91
C LYS A 39 -21.09 17.32 27.47
N PHE A 40 -21.46 16.93 26.25
CA PHE A 40 -20.76 15.84 25.57
C PHE A 40 -19.37 16.39 25.16
N PRO A 41 -18.27 15.80 25.67
CA PRO A 41 -16.95 16.26 25.29
C PRO A 41 -16.73 15.94 23.80
N SER A 42 -16.21 16.94 23.09
CA SER A 42 -15.63 16.80 21.76
C SER A 42 -14.74 15.55 21.73
N LEU A 43 -15.08 14.57 20.90
CA LEU A 43 -14.20 13.45 20.55
C LEU A 43 -13.01 14.01 19.79
N ARG A 44 -12.07 14.48 20.60
CA ARG A 44 -10.70 14.85 20.29
C ARG A 44 -10.02 13.65 19.64
N THR A 45 -9.68 13.82 18.37
CA THR A 45 -8.60 13.16 17.64
C THR A 45 -8.44 11.66 17.88
N THR A 46 -8.91 10.86 16.92
CA THR A 46 -8.30 9.56 16.64
C THR A 46 -6.83 9.82 16.32
N ARG A 47 -5.99 9.66 17.35
CA ARG A 47 -4.56 9.48 17.25
C ARG A 47 -4.35 8.22 16.41
N PHE A 48 -4.33 8.38 15.09
CA PHE A 48 -3.74 7.41 14.18
C PHE A 48 -2.27 7.29 14.60
N SER A 49 -2.02 6.37 15.52
CA SER A 49 -0.68 5.89 15.81
C SER A 49 -0.30 5.01 14.64
N ILE A 50 0.18 5.64 13.56
CA ILE A 50 0.96 4.92 12.56
C ILE A 50 2.22 4.51 13.32
N SER A 51 2.26 3.25 13.75
CA SER A 51 3.47 2.64 14.28
C SER A 51 4.41 2.45 13.08
N CYS A 52 5.05 3.53 12.64
CA CYS A 52 6.22 3.40 11.79
C CYS A 52 7.25 2.67 12.67
N SER A 53 7.40 1.36 12.49
CA SER A 53 8.61 0.66 12.93
C SER A 53 9.74 1.18 12.06
N GLN A 54 10.15 2.42 12.32
CA GLN A 54 10.94 3.23 11.41
C GLN A 54 12.34 2.65 11.35
N ALA A 55 12.67 1.97 10.24
CA ALA A 55 14.02 1.55 9.94
C ALA A 55 15.01 2.70 10.17
N LYS A 56 16.24 2.36 10.56
CA LYS A 56 17.28 3.37 10.78
C LYS A 56 17.45 4.21 9.51
N PRO A 57 17.69 5.53 9.64
CA PRO A 57 17.86 6.39 8.48
C PRO A 57 19.06 5.96 7.62
N GLU A 58 20.08 5.34 8.22
CA GLU A 58 21.23 4.77 7.50
C GLU A 58 20.82 3.57 6.61
N THR A 59 19.98 2.67 7.12
CA THR A 59 19.45 1.52 6.35
C THR A 59 18.62 2.01 5.17
N LEU A 60 17.76 3.01 5.37
CA LEU A 60 16.97 3.62 4.29
C LEU A 60 17.84 4.23 3.19
N GLN A 61 18.91 4.94 3.54
CA GLN A 61 19.82 5.51 2.55
C GLN A 61 20.49 4.44 1.70
N LYS A 62 21.00 3.38 2.33
CA LYS A 62 21.58 2.24 1.60
C LYS A 62 20.59 1.55 0.68
N VAL A 63 19.35 1.34 1.13
CA VAL A 63 18.28 0.77 0.29
C VAL A 63 18.04 1.66 -0.93
N CYS A 64 17.91 2.98 -0.73
CA CYS A 64 17.75 3.93 -1.83
C CYS A 64 18.93 3.90 -2.82
N GLU A 65 20.16 3.75 -2.33
CA GLU A 65 21.36 3.65 -3.18
C GLU A 65 21.34 2.40 -4.05
N ILE A 66 21.00 1.24 -3.49
CA ILE A 66 20.88 -0.02 -4.23
C ILE A 66 19.78 0.09 -5.28
N VAL A 67 18.61 0.57 -4.90
CA VAL A 67 17.47 0.76 -5.83
C VAL A 67 17.86 1.70 -6.98
N ARG A 68 18.55 2.82 -6.69
CA ARG A 68 19.04 3.75 -7.72
C ARG A 68 20.02 3.06 -8.68
N LYS A 69 20.90 2.22 -8.15
CA LYS A 69 21.90 1.49 -8.93
C LYS A 69 21.26 0.46 -9.86
N GLN A 70 20.33 -0.36 -9.35
CA GLN A 70 19.66 -1.40 -10.16
C GLN A 70 18.74 -0.80 -11.22
N LEU A 71 17.95 0.21 -10.85
CA LEU A 71 17.02 0.85 -11.79
C LEU A 71 17.68 1.94 -12.67
N ALA A 72 19.02 2.07 -12.62
CA ALA A 72 19.80 3.08 -13.33
C ALA A 72 19.21 4.51 -13.23
N LEU A 73 18.66 4.86 -12.06
CA LEU A 73 18.01 6.15 -11.84
C LEU A 73 19.06 7.26 -11.70
N THR A 74 18.70 8.46 -12.16
CA THR A 74 19.57 9.64 -12.02
C THR A 74 19.74 10.02 -10.55
N PRO A 75 20.86 10.65 -10.16
CA PRO A 75 21.07 11.11 -8.78
C PRO A 75 20.02 12.15 -8.34
N GLU A 76 19.46 12.89 -9.30
CA GLU A 76 18.39 13.87 -9.09
C GLU A 76 17.00 13.22 -8.86
N SER A 77 16.87 11.90 -9.04
CA SER A 77 15.62 11.19 -8.80
C SER A 77 15.34 11.17 -7.30
N GLU A 78 14.29 11.89 -6.90
CA GLU A 78 13.81 11.93 -5.52
C GLU A 78 13.19 10.58 -5.16
N LEU A 79 13.82 9.89 -4.20
CA LEU A 79 13.34 8.64 -3.62
C LEU A 79 12.85 8.92 -2.21
N THR A 80 11.55 8.76 -2.00
CA THR A 80 10.93 8.88 -0.68
C THR A 80 10.65 7.49 -0.10
N PRO A 81 10.57 7.33 1.23
CA PRO A 81 10.22 6.05 1.85
C PRO A 81 8.87 5.50 1.36
N GLU A 82 7.93 6.37 1.01
CA GLU A 82 6.60 5.98 0.49
C GLU A 82 6.61 5.66 -1.02
N THR A 83 7.75 5.84 -1.68
CA THR A 83 7.88 5.55 -3.12
C THR A 83 7.72 4.05 -3.35
N LYS A 84 6.86 3.71 -4.31
CA LYS A 84 6.66 2.32 -4.75
C LYS A 84 7.66 1.96 -5.84
N PHE A 85 8.16 0.73 -5.81
CA PHE A 85 9.07 0.24 -6.86
C PHE A 85 8.42 0.25 -8.25
N SER A 86 7.14 -0.14 -8.33
CA SER A 86 6.39 -0.05 -9.59
C SER A 86 6.20 1.38 -10.11
N ALA A 87 6.24 2.39 -9.24
CA ALA A 87 6.17 3.80 -9.65
C ALA A 87 7.49 4.29 -10.26
N LEU A 88 8.61 3.64 -9.91
CA LEU A 88 9.94 3.87 -10.50
C LEU A 88 10.13 3.09 -11.81
N GLY A 89 9.13 2.31 -12.23
CA GLY A 89 9.21 1.47 -13.41
C GLY A 89 9.91 0.13 -13.17
N ALA A 90 10.13 -0.25 -11.91
CA ALA A 90 10.67 -1.57 -11.57
C ALA A 90 9.67 -2.66 -11.97
N ASP A 91 10.14 -3.63 -12.75
CA ASP A 91 9.38 -4.83 -13.07
C ASP A 91 9.65 -5.96 -12.05
N SER A 92 9.08 -7.14 -12.31
CA SER A 92 9.26 -8.32 -11.45
C SER A 92 10.71 -8.82 -11.41
N LEU A 93 11.47 -8.64 -12.49
CA LEU A 93 12.88 -9.04 -12.55
C LEU A 93 13.75 -8.04 -11.79
N ASP A 94 13.50 -6.74 -11.96
CA ASP A 94 14.18 -5.68 -11.23
C ASP A 94 14.01 -5.86 -9.72
N THR A 95 12.82 -6.27 -9.27
CA THR A 95 12.55 -6.52 -7.85
C THR A 95 13.43 -7.66 -7.30
N VAL A 96 13.64 -8.72 -8.08
CA VAL A 96 14.54 -9.83 -7.70
C VAL A 96 15.98 -9.34 -7.62
N GLU A 97 16.44 -8.54 -8.59
CA GLU A 97 17.81 -7.98 -8.60
C GLU A 97 18.06 -7.01 -7.42
N ILE A 98 17.06 -6.21 -7.05
CA ILE A 98 17.12 -5.33 -5.88
C ILE A 98 17.24 -6.17 -4.60
N VAL A 99 16.41 -7.21 -4.44
CA VAL A 99 16.43 -8.08 -3.26
C VAL A 99 17.78 -8.78 -3.13
N MET A 100 18.31 -9.35 -4.22
CA MET A 100 19.63 -9.97 -4.22
C MET A 100 20.75 -8.98 -3.83
N GLY A 101 20.68 -7.75 -4.33
CA GLY A 101 21.64 -6.70 -3.95
C GLY A 101 21.54 -6.31 -2.48
N LEU A 102 20.33 -6.31 -1.91
CA LEU A 102 20.11 -6.06 -0.48
C LEU A 102 20.63 -7.21 0.39
N GLU A 103 20.42 -8.45 -0.01
CA GLU A 103 20.95 -9.63 0.68
C GLU A 103 22.47 -9.61 0.75
N GLU A 104 23.14 -9.28 -0.36
CA GLU A 104 24.59 -9.19 -0.42
C GLU A 104 25.14 -8.01 0.40
N GLU A 105 24.53 -6.82 0.32
CA GLU A 105 25.02 -5.62 1.03
C GLU A 105 24.88 -5.74 2.55
N PHE A 106 23.79 -6.34 3.03
CA PHE A 106 23.52 -6.48 4.46
C PHE A 106 23.92 -7.85 5.03
N ASP A 107 24.40 -8.76 4.19
CA ASP A 107 24.66 -10.16 4.52
C ASP A 107 23.44 -10.75 5.24
N ILE A 108 22.29 -10.78 4.58
CA ILE A 108 21.05 -11.35 5.13
C ILE A 108 20.43 -12.32 4.12
N ASN A 109 19.42 -13.07 4.56
CA ASN A 109 18.64 -13.96 3.71
C ASN A 109 17.17 -13.53 3.78
N VAL A 110 16.64 -13.03 2.68
CA VAL A 110 15.23 -12.63 2.55
C VAL A 110 14.47 -13.79 1.91
N GLU A 111 13.35 -14.18 2.51
CA GLU A 111 12.49 -15.20 1.90
C GLU A 111 11.79 -14.63 0.67
N GLU A 112 11.64 -15.43 -0.39
CA GLU A 112 10.98 -15.02 -1.64
C GLU A 112 9.56 -14.50 -1.40
N GLU A 113 8.76 -15.22 -0.61
CA GLU A 113 7.42 -14.82 -0.17
C GLU A 113 7.44 -13.42 0.50
N SER A 114 8.44 -13.14 1.33
CA SER A 114 8.54 -11.82 1.99
C SER A 114 8.96 -10.73 1.02
N SER A 115 9.79 -11.08 0.02
CA SER A 115 10.29 -10.19 -1.04
C SER A 115 9.19 -9.77 -2.01
N GLU A 116 8.33 -10.70 -2.41
CA GLU A 116 7.19 -10.44 -3.31
C GLU A 116 6.17 -9.47 -2.69
N ASN A 117 6.09 -9.45 -1.36
CA ASN A 117 5.19 -8.54 -0.64
C ASN A 117 5.78 -7.13 -0.44
N ILE A 118 7.03 -6.88 -0.82
CA ILE A 118 7.66 -5.57 -0.67
C ILE A 118 7.24 -4.66 -1.83
N THR A 119 6.46 -3.63 -1.54
CA THR A 119 5.96 -2.70 -2.56
C THR A 119 6.61 -1.33 -2.49
N THR A 120 7.11 -0.94 -1.32
CA THR A 120 7.71 0.38 -1.05
C THR A 120 9.13 0.30 -0.52
N VAL A 121 9.87 1.40 -0.69
CA VAL A 121 11.22 1.56 -0.13
C VAL A 121 11.23 1.41 1.40
N GLN A 122 10.21 1.95 2.08
CA GLN A 122 10.09 1.83 3.54
C GLN A 122 9.91 0.37 3.97
N GLU A 123 9.03 -0.38 3.30
CA GLU A 123 8.80 -1.80 3.60
C GLU A 123 10.08 -2.62 3.43
N ALA A 124 10.86 -2.33 2.39
CA ALA A 124 12.16 -2.97 2.18
C ALA A 124 13.07 -2.71 3.38
N ALA A 125 13.29 -1.43 3.72
CA ALA A 125 14.19 -1.07 4.82
C ALA A 125 13.75 -1.63 6.17
N ASP A 126 12.45 -1.65 6.46
CA ASP A 126 11.89 -2.22 7.69
C ASP A 126 12.13 -3.73 7.76
N LEU A 127 12.04 -4.43 6.63
CA LEU A 127 12.32 -5.86 6.54
C LEU A 127 13.81 -6.15 6.74
N ILE A 128 14.69 -5.38 6.10
CA ILE A 128 16.15 -5.49 6.28
C ILE A 128 16.50 -5.31 7.76
N GLU A 129 16.00 -4.26 8.40
CA GLU A 129 16.30 -3.96 9.80
C GLU A 129 15.85 -5.10 10.73
N LYS A 130 14.68 -5.72 10.47
CA LYS A 130 14.20 -6.88 11.24
C LYS A 130 15.13 -8.10 11.08
N LEU A 131 15.61 -8.36 9.87
CA LEU A 131 16.49 -9.51 9.61
C LEU A 131 17.89 -9.30 10.19
N VAL A 132 18.43 -8.08 10.06
CA VAL A 132 19.71 -7.70 10.68
C VAL A 132 19.66 -7.86 12.20
N GLN A 133 18.56 -7.48 12.85
CA GLN A 133 18.37 -7.67 14.30
C GLN A 133 18.16 -9.14 14.70
N LYS A 134 17.62 -9.98 13.80
CA LYS A 134 17.37 -11.40 14.04
C LYS A 134 18.61 -12.26 13.84
N LYS A 135 19.63 -11.77 13.12
CA LYS A 135 20.91 -12.48 12.98
C LYS A 135 21.58 -12.57 14.37
N PRO A 136 21.68 -13.75 14.99
CA PRO A 136 22.46 -13.88 16.21
C PRO A 136 23.91 -13.55 15.85
N GLN A 137 24.48 -12.52 16.48
CA GLN A 137 25.92 -12.28 16.42
C GLN A 137 26.61 -13.56 16.91
N ALA A 138 27.26 -14.26 16.00
CA ALA A 138 28.10 -15.42 16.29
C ALA A 138 29.48 -14.95 16.76
#